data_AF-A0A914TXB8-F1
#
_entry.id   AF-A0A914TXB8-F1
#
_cell.length_a   1.000
_cell.length_b   1.000
_cell.length_c   1.000
_cell.angle_alpha   90.00
_cell.angle_beta   90.00
_cell.angle_gamma   90.00
#
_symmetry.space_group_name_H-M   'P 1'
#
loop_
_entity.id
_entity.type
_entity.pdbx_description
1 polymer ?
#
loop_
_entity_poly.entity_id
_entity_poly.type
_entity_poly.pdbx_seq_one_letter_code
_entity_poly.pdbx_strand_id
1 'polypeptide(L)'
;KRQNASFEYLEQVRQHLSRLPSIDPNTRTLILCGFPNVGKSSLMNSLTRADVEVQPYAFTTKSLYVGHFDYRYLRWQIIDTPGILDQPLEQRNTIEMQAVTALAHLKATVLFMMDVSEQCDHTIEEQINLFESIRPLFANKPVFVGLNKVDIIRRNEIAPEKKSLLEKLEKNDIPIFELSTVSKEGVITLRDKACDALMAQRVQRKLQSKGYDNNIISRLYVAIPEPRDDKVRAPFIPPGALIKRTNGLTLKENKNVERMEIDPPQKMIIPEIWEGHNISDFIRADIEEIFADLTKEERERIEAGVYDKDLDSDDEETKKLLQRALQIREKEELAKQEFRFKKGTDQPKVARKIGQKRTRTMENFENAMSQLGVDISKKKMKNLETDSAHPIRGKRIRVGRSQSLSGNTALPRDVQGVPDLETFDKAKKSKRKGQRPAQQDARKGEGDRHVYDMKPKHLFSGKRGMGKTTRR
;
A
#
# COMPACT_ATOMS: atom_id res chain seq x y z
N LYS A 1 -42.08 35.18 -5.60
CA LYS A 1 -43.07 35.05 -6.70
C LYS A 1 -42.58 35.66 -8.03
N ARG A 2 -41.99 36.87 -8.09
CA ARG A 2 -41.58 37.51 -9.38
C ARG A 2 -40.58 36.71 -10.24
N GLN A 3 -39.70 35.89 -9.64
CA GLN A 3 -38.67 35.13 -10.38
C GLN A 3 -38.97 33.64 -10.52
N ASN A 4 -40.19 33.19 -10.17
CA ASN A 4 -40.50 31.76 -10.15
C ASN A 4 -40.30 31.10 -11.53
N ALA A 5 -40.71 31.77 -12.60
CA ALA A 5 -40.52 31.30 -13.97
C ALA A 5 -39.03 31.15 -14.36
N SER A 6 -38.17 32.06 -13.88
CA SER A 6 -36.73 31.97 -14.14
C SER A 6 -36.09 30.78 -13.42
N PHE A 7 -36.50 30.49 -12.18
CA PHE A 7 -35.99 29.32 -11.45
C PHE A 7 -36.48 28.00 -12.05
N GLU A 8 -37.74 27.95 -12.50
CA GLU A 8 -38.27 26.78 -13.21
C GLU A 8 -37.53 26.54 -14.52
N TYR A 9 -37.29 27.59 -15.30
CA TYR A 9 -36.47 27.51 -16.52
C TYR A 9 -35.03 27.05 -16.23
N LEU A 10 -34.38 27.62 -15.21
CA LEU A 10 -33.01 27.24 -14.84
C LEU A 10 -32.93 25.78 -14.38
N GLU A 11 -33.94 25.28 -13.67
CA GLU A 11 -33.98 23.88 -13.25
C GLU A 11 -34.18 22.94 -14.45
N GLN A 12 -35.05 23.30 -15.41
CA GLN A 12 -35.17 22.56 -16.67
C GLN A 12 -33.83 22.53 -17.42
N VAL A 13 -33.17 23.68 -17.59
CA VAL A 13 -31.86 23.77 -18.24
C VAL A 13 -30.81 22.94 -17.50
N ARG A 14 -30.77 22.98 -16.16
CA ARG A 14 -29.85 22.17 -15.35
C ARG A 14 -30.06 20.67 -15.56
N GLN A 15 -31.31 20.22 -15.59
CA GLN A 15 -31.65 18.82 -15.86
C GLN A 15 -31.22 18.39 -17.27
N HIS A 16 -31.41 19.25 -18.28
CA HIS A 16 -30.96 18.97 -19.65
C HIS A 16 -29.43 18.97 -19.78
N LEU A 17 -28.75 19.99 -19.24
CA LEU A 17 -27.29 20.11 -19.29
C LEU A 17 -26.59 18.94 -18.58
N SER A 18 -27.17 18.42 -17.50
CA SER A 18 -26.57 17.28 -16.76
C SER A 18 -26.54 15.98 -17.56
N ARG A 19 -27.36 15.85 -18.60
CA ARG A 19 -27.43 14.66 -19.48
C ARG A 19 -26.57 14.79 -20.73
N LEU A 20 -25.99 15.96 -21.01
CA LEU A 20 -25.17 16.15 -22.20
C LEU A 20 -23.88 15.32 -22.11
N PRO A 21 -23.46 14.69 -23.22
CA PRO A 21 -22.22 13.93 -23.22
C PRO A 21 -21.01 14.86 -23.07
N SER A 22 -19.98 14.38 -22.38
CA SER A 22 -18.70 15.09 -22.31
C SER A 22 -17.91 14.87 -23.60
N ILE A 23 -17.64 15.94 -24.33
CA ILE A 23 -16.85 15.93 -25.57
C ILE A 23 -15.66 16.84 -25.38
N ASP A 24 -14.45 16.31 -25.56
CA ASP A 24 -13.24 17.14 -25.64
C ASP A 24 -13.01 17.53 -27.10
N PRO A 25 -13.04 18.83 -27.46
CA PRO A 25 -12.86 19.26 -28.85
C PRO A 25 -11.44 19.07 -29.38
N ASN A 26 -10.45 18.87 -28.50
CA ASN A 26 -9.04 18.76 -28.86
C ASN A 26 -8.55 17.31 -28.99
N THR A 27 -9.32 16.32 -28.52
CA THR A 27 -8.98 14.89 -28.62
C THR A 27 -9.22 14.36 -30.04
N ARG A 28 -8.90 13.08 -30.25
CA ARG A 28 -8.99 12.41 -31.55
C ARG A 28 -10.42 11.95 -31.75
N THR A 29 -11.07 12.55 -32.73
CA THR A 29 -12.51 12.42 -32.95
C THR A 29 -12.79 11.86 -34.33
N LEU A 30 -13.70 10.90 -34.41
CA LEU A 30 -14.38 10.51 -35.65
C LEU A 30 -15.81 11.03 -35.57
N ILE A 31 -16.32 11.64 -36.64
CA ILE A 31 -17.71 12.10 -36.72
C ILE A 31 -18.41 11.27 -37.80
N LEU A 32 -19.55 10.68 -37.45
CA LEU A 32 -20.41 9.98 -38.39
C LEU A 32 -21.43 10.96 -38.97
N CYS A 33 -21.50 11.05 -40.30
CA CYS A 33 -22.44 11.92 -41.01
C CYS A 33 -23.11 11.15 -42.17
N GLY A 34 -24.25 11.64 -42.63
CA GLY A 34 -25.03 11.02 -43.71
C GLY A 34 -26.54 11.09 -43.44
N PHE A 35 -27.32 10.62 -44.40
CA PHE A 35 -28.79 10.60 -44.33
C PHE A 35 -29.31 9.79 -43.13
N PRO A 36 -30.54 10.03 -42.65
CA PRO A 36 -31.21 9.13 -41.72
C PRO A 36 -31.21 7.67 -42.23
N ASN A 37 -31.31 6.68 -41.34
CA ASN A 37 -31.45 5.26 -41.68
C ASN A 37 -30.33 4.59 -42.52
N VAL A 38 -29.23 5.28 -42.82
CA VAL A 38 -28.04 4.69 -43.50
C VAL A 38 -27.20 3.77 -42.62
N GLY A 39 -27.48 3.71 -41.30
CA GLY A 39 -26.77 2.83 -40.34
C GLY A 39 -25.62 3.48 -39.57
N LYS A 40 -25.63 4.81 -39.37
CA LYS A 40 -24.61 5.53 -38.57
C LYS A 40 -24.55 5.04 -37.12
N SER A 41 -25.68 5.00 -36.42
CA SER A 41 -25.76 4.54 -35.03
C SER A 41 -25.38 3.06 -34.90
N SER A 42 -25.75 2.23 -35.88
CA SER A 42 -25.32 0.82 -35.95
C SER A 42 -23.80 0.68 -36.10
N LEU A 43 -23.16 1.54 -36.91
CA LEU A 43 -21.70 1.58 -37.02
C LEU A 43 -21.05 1.98 -35.70
N MET A 44 -21.60 2.98 -35.00
CA MET A 44 -21.11 3.38 -33.68
C MET A 44 -21.19 2.24 -32.66
N ASN A 45 -22.30 1.51 -32.60
CA ASN A 45 -22.48 0.36 -31.71
C ASN A 45 -21.57 -0.83 -32.10
N SER A 46 -21.22 -0.98 -33.38
CA SER A 46 -20.30 -2.03 -33.82
C SER A 46 -18.85 -1.70 -33.45
N LEU A 47 -18.48 -0.42 -33.49
CA LEU A 47 -17.12 0.05 -33.19
C LEU A 47 -16.86 0.27 -31.70
N THR A 48 -17.90 0.53 -30.91
CA THR A 48 -17.79 0.91 -29.51
C THR A 48 -18.70 0.08 -28.61
N ARG A 49 -18.60 0.27 -27.30
CA ARG A 49 -19.56 -0.29 -26.33
C ARG A 49 -20.72 0.65 -26.02
N ALA A 50 -20.92 1.68 -26.85
CA ALA A 50 -22.07 2.55 -26.68
C ALA A 50 -23.35 1.78 -27.03
N ASP A 51 -24.43 2.14 -26.37
CA ASP A 51 -25.76 1.55 -26.58
C ASP A 51 -26.68 2.66 -27.11
N VAL A 52 -26.54 2.96 -28.40
CA VAL A 52 -27.41 3.91 -29.10
C VAL A 52 -28.59 3.15 -29.67
N GLU A 53 -29.80 3.65 -29.43
CA GLU A 53 -31.01 3.05 -29.96
C GLU A 53 -31.03 3.12 -31.50
N VAL A 54 -31.24 1.97 -32.16
CA VAL A 54 -31.34 1.87 -33.61
C VAL A 54 -32.76 1.48 -33.96
N GLN A 55 -33.48 2.35 -34.66
CA GLN A 55 -34.85 2.12 -35.10
C GLN A 55 -34.96 2.44 -36.60
N PRO A 56 -35.90 1.81 -37.33
CA PRO A 56 -36.02 1.96 -38.78
C PRO A 56 -36.65 3.28 -39.23
N TYR A 57 -37.16 4.11 -38.31
CA TYR A 57 -37.73 5.42 -38.62
C TYR A 57 -36.71 6.55 -38.44
N ALA A 58 -36.79 7.56 -39.31
CA ALA A 58 -35.93 8.74 -39.23
C ALA A 58 -36.05 9.47 -37.88
N PHE A 59 -35.04 10.27 -37.53
CA PHE A 59 -34.95 11.04 -36.28
C PHE A 59 -34.85 10.20 -34.99
N THR A 60 -34.32 8.98 -35.08
CA THR A 60 -34.00 8.16 -33.91
C THR A 60 -33.01 8.87 -32.97
N THR A 61 -31.99 9.54 -33.53
CA THR A 61 -31.01 10.33 -32.78
C THR A 61 -31.35 11.82 -32.81
N LYS A 62 -31.95 12.32 -31.72
CA LYS A 62 -32.28 13.75 -31.52
C LYS A 62 -31.15 14.56 -30.87
N SER A 63 -30.09 13.89 -30.45
CA SER A 63 -28.93 14.47 -29.80
C SER A 63 -27.64 13.81 -30.30
N LEU A 64 -26.52 14.50 -30.15
CA LEU A 64 -25.19 13.90 -30.38
C LEU A 64 -24.94 12.79 -29.37
N TYR A 65 -24.57 11.60 -29.85
CA TYR A 65 -24.10 10.51 -29.00
C TYR A 65 -22.60 10.35 -29.12
N VAL A 66 -21.94 9.96 -28.03
CA VAL A 66 -20.49 9.79 -27.98
C VAL A 66 -20.16 8.36 -27.58
N GLY A 67 -19.38 7.70 -28.43
CA GLY A 67 -18.78 6.42 -28.16
C GLY A 67 -17.28 6.56 -27.95
N HIS A 68 -16.68 5.59 -27.27
CA HIS A 68 -15.24 5.52 -27.13
C HIS A 68 -14.71 4.15 -27.52
N PHE A 69 -13.55 4.14 -28.17
CA PHE A 69 -12.80 2.93 -28.51
C PHE A 69 -11.30 3.20 -28.40
N ASP A 70 -10.53 2.10 -28.37
CA ASP A 70 -9.08 2.16 -28.30
C ASP A 70 -8.47 1.66 -29.62
N TYR A 71 -7.54 2.43 -30.17
CA TYR A 71 -6.82 2.09 -31.39
C TYR A 71 -5.36 2.54 -31.30
N ARG A 72 -4.41 1.64 -31.63
CA ARG A 72 -2.96 1.86 -31.46
C ARG A 72 -2.59 2.40 -30.07
N TYR A 73 -3.18 1.82 -29.02
CA TYR A 73 -2.98 2.22 -27.61
C TYR A 73 -3.41 3.66 -27.28
N LEU A 74 -4.21 4.30 -28.14
CA LEU A 74 -4.76 5.63 -27.93
C LEU A 74 -6.27 5.55 -27.78
N ARG A 75 -6.81 6.40 -26.89
CA ARG A 75 -8.25 6.60 -26.73
C ARG A 75 -8.79 7.49 -27.85
N TRP A 76 -9.86 7.03 -28.49
CA TRP A 76 -10.60 7.75 -29.52
C TRP A 76 -12.03 8.01 -29.06
N GLN A 77 -12.60 9.10 -29.56
CA GLN A 77 -14.02 9.39 -29.45
C GLN A 77 -14.67 9.30 -30.84
N ILE A 78 -15.82 8.65 -30.92
CA ILE A 78 -16.67 8.65 -32.10
C ILE A 78 -17.95 9.39 -31.73
N ILE A 79 -18.40 10.27 -32.61
CA ILE A 79 -19.59 11.07 -32.39
C ILE A 79 -20.58 10.70 -33.48
N ASP A 80 -21.74 10.21 -33.06
CA ASP A 80 -22.87 10.00 -33.96
C ASP A 80 -23.70 11.28 -34.02
N THR A 81 -23.87 11.80 -35.24
CA THR A 81 -24.71 12.97 -35.46
C THR A 81 -26.12 12.54 -35.86
N PRO A 82 -27.15 13.33 -35.46
CA PRO A 82 -28.45 13.28 -36.12
C PRO A 82 -28.27 13.30 -37.65
N GLY A 83 -29.16 12.63 -38.39
CA GLY A 83 -29.15 12.67 -39.85
C GLY A 83 -29.17 14.11 -40.34
N ILE A 84 -28.22 14.47 -41.20
CA ILE A 84 -28.15 15.80 -41.79
C ILE A 84 -29.08 15.77 -43.01
N LEU A 85 -30.04 16.69 -43.04
CA LEU A 85 -30.97 16.84 -44.16
C LEU A 85 -30.48 17.93 -45.11
N ASP A 86 -30.87 17.79 -46.37
CA ASP A 86 -30.50 18.67 -47.49
C ASP A 86 -31.32 19.98 -47.47
N GLN A 87 -31.34 20.64 -46.31
CA GLN A 87 -31.93 21.96 -46.16
C GLN A 87 -30.82 23.02 -46.10
N PRO A 88 -31.04 24.22 -46.66
CA PRO A 88 -30.16 25.36 -46.50
C PRO A 88 -29.89 25.61 -45.00
N LEU A 89 -28.65 26.01 -44.65
CA LEU A 89 -28.22 26.20 -43.26
C LEU A 89 -29.19 27.05 -42.42
N GLU A 90 -29.84 28.04 -43.05
CA GLU A 90 -30.78 28.98 -42.43
C GLU A 90 -32.13 28.35 -42.04
N GLN A 91 -32.50 27.24 -42.67
CA GLN A 91 -33.79 26.56 -42.46
C GLN A 91 -33.66 25.30 -41.58
N ARG A 92 -32.44 24.97 -41.15
CA ARG A 92 -32.18 23.75 -40.38
C ARG A 92 -32.75 23.83 -38.96
N ASN A 93 -33.30 22.71 -38.53
CA ASN A 93 -33.80 22.55 -37.16
C ASN A 93 -32.66 22.67 -36.12
N THR A 94 -33.03 22.94 -34.86
CA THR A 94 -32.07 23.00 -33.75
C THR A 94 -31.24 21.71 -33.59
N ILE A 95 -31.84 20.55 -33.91
CA ILE A 95 -31.18 19.23 -33.89
C ILE A 95 -30.11 19.13 -34.98
N GLU A 96 -30.43 19.55 -36.21
CA GLU A 96 -29.48 19.55 -37.33
C GLU A 96 -28.37 20.57 -37.12
N MET A 97 -28.69 21.70 -36.50
CA MET A 97 -27.69 22.71 -36.12
C MET A 97 -26.65 22.16 -35.15
N GLN A 98 -27.00 21.18 -34.30
CA GLN A 98 -26.01 20.50 -33.46
C GLN A 98 -25.01 19.69 -34.30
N ALA A 99 -25.49 18.99 -35.33
CA ALA A 99 -24.62 18.25 -36.25
C ALA A 99 -23.68 19.19 -37.02
N VAL A 100 -24.20 20.32 -37.51
CA VAL A 100 -23.40 21.37 -38.16
C VAL A 100 -22.37 21.95 -37.19
N THR A 101 -22.76 22.22 -35.95
CA THR A 101 -21.87 22.77 -34.93
C THR A 101 -20.72 21.82 -34.62
N ALA A 102 -21.00 20.51 -34.47
CA ALA A 102 -20.00 19.47 -34.28
C ALA A 102 -19.06 19.39 -35.51
N LEU A 103 -19.63 19.35 -36.71
CA LEU A 103 -18.89 19.33 -37.96
C LEU A 103 -18.03 20.57 -38.18
N ALA A 104 -18.41 21.75 -37.70
CA ALA A 104 -17.62 22.96 -37.85
C ALA A 104 -16.46 23.01 -36.84
N HIS A 105 -16.75 22.83 -35.55
CA HIS A 105 -15.81 23.17 -34.47
C HIS A 105 -14.86 22.03 -34.09
N LEU A 106 -15.22 20.77 -34.35
CA LEU A 106 -14.40 19.63 -33.93
C LEU A 106 -13.29 19.32 -34.95
N LYS A 107 -12.07 19.12 -34.44
CA LYS A 107 -10.91 18.68 -35.25
C LYS A 107 -10.94 17.16 -35.38
N ALA A 108 -11.77 16.70 -36.31
CA ALA A 108 -12.11 15.29 -36.47
C ALA A 108 -11.82 14.77 -37.89
N THR A 109 -11.88 13.45 -38.04
CA THR A 109 -12.12 12.82 -39.35
C THR A 109 -13.62 12.69 -39.56
N VAL A 110 -14.09 13.00 -40.76
CA VAL A 110 -15.49 12.84 -41.13
C VAL A 110 -15.66 11.51 -41.85
N LEU A 111 -16.56 10.67 -41.33
CA LEU A 111 -17.02 9.44 -41.95
C LEU A 111 -18.41 9.71 -42.53
N PHE A 112 -18.49 9.85 -43.85
CA PHE A 112 -19.75 10.02 -44.54
C PHE A 112 -20.32 8.64 -44.93
N MET A 113 -21.43 8.27 -44.33
CA MET A 113 -22.11 7.00 -44.53
C MET A 113 -23.15 7.13 -45.63
N MET A 114 -23.04 6.27 -46.64
CA MET A 114 -23.99 6.14 -47.74
C MET A 114 -24.62 4.75 -47.71
N ASP A 115 -25.88 4.66 -48.13
CA ASP A 115 -26.60 3.40 -48.32
C ASP A 115 -26.71 3.09 -49.81
N VAL A 116 -26.07 2.00 -50.23
CA VAL A 116 -26.09 1.52 -51.62
C VAL A 116 -27.42 0.87 -51.98
N SER A 117 -28.14 0.33 -50.99
CA SER A 117 -29.38 -0.43 -51.19
C SER A 117 -30.62 0.44 -51.40
N GLU A 118 -30.49 1.77 -51.21
CA GLU A 118 -31.59 2.76 -51.26
C GLU A 118 -32.73 2.50 -50.26
N GLN A 119 -32.52 1.65 -49.26
CA GLN A 119 -33.47 1.40 -48.17
C GLN A 119 -33.56 2.57 -47.16
N CYS A 120 -32.76 3.62 -47.33
CA CYS A 120 -32.80 4.82 -46.50
C CYS A 120 -33.79 5.89 -47.01
N ASP A 121 -34.74 5.52 -47.88
CA ASP A 121 -35.71 6.40 -48.54
C ASP A 121 -35.10 7.50 -49.42
N HIS A 122 -33.81 7.37 -49.76
CA HIS A 122 -33.06 8.34 -50.56
C HIS A 122 -32.20 7.66 -51.62
N THR A 123 -32.20 8.22 -52.82
CA THR A 123 -31.41 7.69 -53.95
C THR A 123 -29.92 7.94 -53.75
N ILE A 124 -29.08 7.17 -54.45
CA ILE A 124 -27.62 7.42 -54.42
C ILE A 124 -27.28 8.84 -54.91
N GLU A 125 -28.04 9.39 -55.86
CA GLU A 125 -27.86 10.76 -56.37
C GLU A 125 -28.10 11.82 -55.31
N GLU A 126 -29.20 11.70 -54.54
CA GLU A 126 -29.49 12.58 -53.41
C GLU A 126 -28.40 12.50 -52.33
N GLN A 127 -27.91 11.28 -52.05
CA GLN A 127 -26.80 11.06 -51.12
C GLN A 127 -25.51 11.77 -51.54
N ILE A 128 -25.22 11.80 -52.84
CA ILE A 128 -24.06 12.51 -53.39
C ILE A 128 -24.27 14.03 -53.37
N ASN A 129 -25.47 14.51 -53.72
CA ASN A 129 -25.80 15.93 -53.65
C ASN A 129 -25.65 16.48 -52.22
N LEU A 130 -26.11 15.72 -51.22
CA LEU A 130 -25.90 16.07 -49.81
C LEU A 130 -24.41 16.13 -49.47
N PHE A 131 -23.62 15.15 -49.91
CA PHE A 131 -22.18 15.15 -49.68
C PHE A 131 -21.49 16.40 -50.26
N GLU A 132 -21.85 16.78 -51.49
CA GLU A 132 -21.33 17.97 -52.15
C GLU A 132 -21.78 19.26 -51.46
N SER A 133 -23.03 19.31 -50.97
CA SER A 133 -23.59 20.48 -50.27
C SER A 133 -22.87 20.75 -48.93
N ILE A 134 -22.48 19.71 -48.21
CA ILE A 134 -21.77 19.81 -46.92
C ILE A 134 -20.24 19.79 -47.05
N ARG A 135 -19.69 19.50 -48.24
CA ARG A 135 -18.25 19.48 -48.53
C ARG A 135 -17.49 20.72 -48.03
N PRO A 136 -18.02 21.96 -48.11
CA PRO A 136 -17.34 23.14 -47.56
C PRO A 136 -17.07 23.06 -46.05
N LEU A 137 -17.89 22.34 -45.28
CA LEU A 137 -17.73 22.17 -43.83
C LEU A 137 -16.55 21.23 -43.49
N PHE A 138 -16.05 20.47 -44.46
CA PHE A 138 -14.98 19.50 -44.28
C PHE A 138 -13.58 20.10 -44.49
N ALA A 139 -13.48 21.41 -44.68
CA ALA A 139 -12.20 22.09 -44.88
C ALA A 139 -11.20 21.73 -43.76
N ASN A 140 -9.99 21.33 -44.17
CA ASN A 140 -8.91 20.89 -43.28
C ASN A 140 -9.20 19.62 -42.45
N LYS A 141 -10.16 18.79 -42.87
CA LYS A 141 -10.50 17.52 -42.21
C LYS A 141 -10.35 16.38 -43.20
N PRO A 142 -9.77 15.24 -42.80
CA PRO A 142 -9.79 14.04 -43.63
C PRO A 142 -11.23 13.53 -43.73
N VAL A 143 -11.64 13.15 -44.93
CA VAL A 143 -13.00 12.69 -45.25
C VAL A 143 -12.91 11.30 -45.84
N PHE A 144 -13.79 10.41 -45.38
CA PHE A 144 -13.91 9.04 -45.86
C PHE A 144 -15.37 8.74 -46.14
N VAL A 145 -15.65 8.01 -47.22
CA VAL A 145 -17.00 7.58 -47.55
C VAL A 145 -17.14 6.09 -47.30
N GLY A 146 -18.14 5.70 -46.50
CA GLY A 146 -18.47 4.32 -46.20
C GLY A 146 -19.79 3.92 -46.88
N LEU A 147 -19.72 3.00 -47.84
CA LEU A 147 -20.87 2.37 -48.48
C LEU A 147 -21.38 1.25 -47.57
N ASN A 148 -22.47 1.49 -46.86
CA ASN A 148 -23.10 0.52 -45.96
C ASN A 148 -24.14 -0.37 -46.68
N LYS A 149 -24.56 -1.44 -45.99
CA LYS A 149 -25.55 -2.44 -46.43
C LYS A 149 -25.12 -3.25 -47.64
N VAL A 150 -23.81 -3.50 -47.75
CA VAL A 150 -23.20 -4.33 -48.80
C VAL A 150 -23.61 -5.81 -48.70
N ASP A 151 -24.19 -6.23 -47.58
CA ASP A 151 -24.85 -7.52 -47.42
C ASP A 151 -26.11 -7.69 -48.28
N ILE A 152 -26.73 -6.58 -48.71
CA ILE A 152 -27.94 -6.59 -49.55
C ILE A 152 -27.56 -6.39 -51.02
N ILE A 153 -26.79 -5.35 -51.32
CA ILE A 153 -26.34 -5.03 -52.68
C ILE A 153 -24.85 -4.68 -52.66
N ARG A 154 -24.05 -5.39 -53.45
CA ARG A 154 -22.63 -5.10 -53.58
C ARG A 154 -22.36 -4.04 -54.64
N ARG A 155 -21.21 -3.35 -54.55
CA ARG A 155 -20.81 -2.31 -55.52
C ARG A 155 -20.80 -2.78 -56.97
N ASN A 156 -20.50 -4.06 -57.20
CA ASN A 156 -20.45 -4.65 -58.54
C ASN A 156 -21.84 -4.92 -59.15
N GLU A 157 -22.88 -4.98 -58.32
CA GLU A 157 -24.26 -5.29 -58.72
C GLU A 157 -25.08 -4.01 -58.98
N ILE A 158 -24.51 -2.84 -58.69
CA ILE A 158 -25.14 -1.54 -58.95
C ILE A 158 -25.17 -1.26 -60.46
N ALA A 159 -26.24 -0.62 -60.93
CA ALA A 159 -26.34 -0.08 -62.29
C ALA A 159 -25.10 0.77 -62.69
N PRO A 160 -24.64 0.68 -63.96
CA PRO A 160 -23.41 1.33 -64.41
C PRO A 160 -23.46 2.86 -64.28
N GLU A 161 -24.64 3.47 -64.42
CA GLU A 161 -24.85 4.91 -64.25
C GLU A 161 -24.50 5.36 -62.82
N LYS A 162 -25.06 4.68 -61.81
CA LYS A 162 -24.79 4.98 -60.39
C LYS A 162 -23.33 4.67 -60.01
N LYS A 163 -22.73 3.63 -60.60
CA LYS A 163 -21.31 3.33 -60.43
C LYS A 163 -20.42 4.48 -60.92
N SER A 164 -20.77 5.10 -62.05
CA SER A 164 -20.04 6.25 -62.59
C SER A 164 -20.08 7.47 -61.64
N LEU A 165 -21.15 7.65 -60.87
CA LEU A 165 -21.26 8.72 -59.87
C LEU A 165 -20.32 8.49 -58.68
N LEU A 166 -20.21 7.24 -58.20
CA LEU A 166 -19.26 6.88 -57.15
C LEU A 166 -17.81 7.04 -57.61
N GLU A 167 -17.52 6.70 -58.87
CA GLU A 167 -16.19 6.91 -59.47
C GLU A 167 -15.83 8.40 -59.59
N LYS A 168 -16.82 9.30 -59.79
CA LYS A 168 -16.57 10.75 -59.74
C LYS A 168 -16.16 11.21 -58.35
N LEU A 169 -16.72 10.63 -57.29
CA LEU A 169 -16.31 10.91 -55.92
C LEU A 169 -14.88 10.42 -55.63
N GLU A 170 -14.51 9.23 -56.10
CA GLU A 170 -13.14 8.70 -55.95
C GLU A 170 -12.09 9.55 -56.66
N LYS A 171 -12.42 10.08 -57.85
CA LYS A 171 -11.54 10.99 -58.60
C LYS A 171 -11.25 12.30 -57.87
N ASN A 172 -12.06 12.67 -56.87
CA ASN A 172 -11.85 13.84 -56.03
C ASN A 172 -10.94 13.55 -54.81
N ASP A 173 -10.12 12.50 -54.86
CA ASP A 173 -9.22 12.03 -53.79
C ASP A 173 -9.95 11.65 -52.47
N ILE A 174 -11.22 11.27 -52.57
CA ILE A 174 -12.01 10.81 -51.43
C ILE A 174 -12.04 9.27 -51.42
N PRO A 175 -11.44 8.61 -50.42
CA PRO A 175 -11.40 7.17 -50.36
C PRO A 175 -12.77 6.58 -49.97
N ILE A 176 -13.25 5.64 -50.78
CA ILE A 176 -14.51 4.92 -50.59
C ILE A 176 -14.25 3.51 -50.08
N PHE A 177 -15.02 3.07 -49.09
CA PHE A 177 -14.94 1.73 -48.51
C PHE A 177 -16.31 1.07 -48.49
N GLU A 178 -16.35 -0.21 -48.86
CA GLU A 178 -17.52 -1.07 -48.68
C GLU A 178 -17.55 -1.62 -47.26
N LEU A 179 -18.70 -1.56 -46.61
CA LEU A 179 -18.90 -2.11 -45.28
C LEU A 179 -20.32 -2.63 -45.07
N SER A 180 -20.46 -3.54 -44.12
CA SER A 180 -21.77 -3.95 -43.60
C SER A 180 -21.72 -3.96 -42.09
N THR A 181 -22.64 -3.21 -41.47
CA THR A 181 -22.79 -3.20 -40.01
C THR A 181 -23.37 -4.51 -39.47
N VAL A 182 -24.03 -5.31 -40.32
CA VAL A 182 -24.61 -6.60 -39.96
C VAL A 182 -23.55 -7.69 -39.96
N SER A 183 -22.82 -7.87 -41.08
CA SER A 183 -21.75 -8.87 -41.18
C SER A 183 -20.45 -8.44 -40.51
N LYS A 184 -20.32 -7.14 -40.18
CA LYS A 184 -19.10 -6.48 -39.66
C LYS A 184 -17.92 -6.49 -40.64
N GLU A 185 -18.18 -6.79 -41.91
CA GLU A 185 -17.21 -6.69 -42.98
C GLU A 185 -16.87 -5.21 -43.27
N GLY A 186 -15.61 -4.90 -43.54
CA GLY A 186 -15.14 -3.55 -43.89
C GLY A 186 -15.10 -2.54 -42.74
N VAL A 187 -15.88 -2.71 -41.68
CA VAL A 187 -16.01 -1.78 -40.54
C VAL A 187 -14.65 -1.43 -39.90
N ILE A 188 -13.83 -2.44 -39.62
CA ILE A 188 -12.51 -2.24 -38.99
C ILE A 188 -11.55 -1.55 -39.96
N THR A 189 -11.61 -1.88 -41.25
CA THR A 189 -10.70 -1.32 -42.26
C THR A 189 -10.95 0.18 -42.46
N LEU A 190 -12.21 0.60 -42.53
CA LEU A 190 -12.60 2.02 -42.58
C LEU A 190 -12.11 2.76 -41.33
N ARG A 191 -12.37 2.21 -40.14
CA ARG A 191 -11.93 2.79 -38.87
C ARG A 191 -10.42 3.01 -38.85
N ASP A 192 -9.65 2.00 -39.21
CA ASP A 192 -8.19 2.03 -39.13
C ASP A 192 -7.61 3.08 -40.08
N LYS A 193 -8.08 3.11 -41.34
CA LYS A 193 -7.66 4.12 -42.32
C LYS A 193 -8.03 5.54 -41.90
N ALA A 194 -9.24 5.72 -41.37
CA ALA A 194 -9.68 7.01 -40.84
C ALA A 194 -8.82 7.49 -39.66
N CYS A 195 -8.53 6.59 -38.72
CA CYS A 195 -7.67 6.89 -37.57
C CYS A 195 -6.25 7.23 -38.01
N ASP A 196 -5.68 6.46 -38.94
CA ASP A 196 -4.32 6.68 -39.44
C ASP A 196 -4.19 8.02 -40.18
N ALA A 197 -5.17 8.39 -40.99
CA ALA A 197 -5.19 9.68 -41.68
C ALA A 197 -5.26 10.87 -40.71
N LEU A 198 -6.12 10.79 -39.67
CA LEU A 198 -6.15 11.83 -38.63
C LEU A 198 -4.82 11.92 -37.89
N MET A 199 -4.21 10.79 -37.58
CA MET A 199 -2.93 10.74 -36.89
C MET A 199 -1.81 11.35 -37.74
N ALA A 200 -1.75 11.04 -39.04
CA ALA A 200 -0.80 11.65 -39.96
C ALA A 200 -0.93 13.18 -39.96
N GLN A 201 -2.15 13.70 -40.11
CA GLN A 201 -2.39 15.14 -40.10
C GLN A 201 -2.03 15.79 -38.74
N ARG A 202 -2.36 15.14 -37.63
CA ARG A 202 -2.06 15.64 -36.28
C ARG A 202 -0.57 15.61 -35.97
N VAL A 203 0.14 14.58 -36.41
CA VAL A 203 1.61 14.48 -36.28
C VAL A 203 2.27 15.56 -37.12
N GLN A 204 1.85 15.76 -38.38
CA GLN A 204 2.37 16.82 -39.23
C GLN A 204 2.18 18.21 -38.61
N ARG A 205 0.98 18.49 -38.06
CA ARG A 205 0.70 19.75 -37.35
C ARG A 205 1.58 19.92 -36.11
N LYS A 206 1.84 18.83 -35.39
CA LYS A 206 2.71 18.84 -34.21
C LYS A 206 4.18 19.04 -34.57
N LEU A 207 4.65 18.50 -35.70
CA LEU A 207 5.99 18.76 -36.23
C LEU A 207 6.16 20.22 -36.67
N GLN A 208 5.12 20.82 -37.26
CA GLN A 208 5.12 22.24 -37.64
C GLN A 208 5.10 23.18 -36.43
N SER A 209 4.45 22.78 -35.33
CA SER A 209 4.51 23.53 -34.09
C SER A 209 5.93 23.47 -33.49
N LYS A 210 6.54 24.62 -33.20
CA LYS A 210 7.83 24.72 -32.49
C LYS A 210 7.83 24.13 -31.06
N GLY A 211 6.70 23.60 -30.58
CA GLY A 211 6.56 22.97 -29.27
C GLY A 211 6.83 21.46 -29.26
N TYR A 212 7.62 20.94 -30.21
CA TYR A 212 8.23 19.62 -30.01
C TYR A 212 9.31 19.78 -28.93
N ASP A 213 8.93 19.59 -27.68
CA ASP A 213 9.91 19.67 -26.59
C ASP A 213 11.00 18.62 -26.80
N ASN A 214 12.26 18.96 -26.50
CA ASN A 214 13.37 18.01 -26.43
C ASN A 214 13.03 16.77 -25.57
N ASN A 215 12.09 16.93 -24.62
CA ASN A 215 11.52 15.87 -23.79
C ASN A 215 10.80 14.75 -24.55
N ILE A 216 10.22 15.04 -25.72
CA ILE A 216 9.54 14.02 -26.55
C ILE A 216 10.56 13.27 -27.39
N ILE A 217 11.53 13.99 -27.97
CA ILE A 217 12.59 13.40 -28.79
C ILE A 217 13.40 12.40 -27.96
N SER A 218 13.73 12.74 -26.71
CA SER A 218 14.46 11.84 -25.81
C SER A 218 13.70 10.53 -25.50
N ARG A 219 12.37 10.51 -25.62
CA ARG A 219 11.55 9.30 -25.45
C ARG A 219 11.40 8.47 -26.72
N LEU A 220 11.50 9.11 -27.89
CA LEU A 220 11.46 8.45 -29.19
C LEU A 220 12.82 7.85 -29.57
N TYR A 221 13.91 8.39 -29.02
CA TYR A 221 15.25 7.90 -29.26
C TYR A 221 15.46 6.52 -28.64
N VAL A 222 15.72 5.52 -29.49
CA VAL A 222 16.15 4.19 -29.06
C VAL A 222 17.67 4.16 -29.08
N ALA A 223 18.28 3.96 -27.91
CA ALA A 223 19.73 3.87 -27.79
C ALA A 223 20.25 2.58 -28.43
N ILE A 224 21.11 2.71 -29.43
CA ILE A 224 21.78 1.59 -30.08
C ILE A 224 23.12 1.39 -29.35
N PRO A 225 23.35 0.22 -28.72
CA PRO A 225 24.58 -0.02 -27.97
C PRO A 225 25.76 -0.16 -28.93
N GLU A 226 26.84 0.57 -28.67
CA GLU A 226 28.12 0.37 -29.36
C GLU A 226 28.88 -0.82 -28.74
N PRO A 227 29.45 -1.72 -29.56
CA PRO A 227 30.23 -2.85 -29.05
C PRO A 227 31.43 -2.36 -28.23
N ARG A 228 31.45 -2.67 -26.93
CA ARG A 228 32.53 -2.28 -26.01
C ARG A 228 33.57 -3.39 -25.82
N ASP A 229 33.11 -4.62 -25.64
CA ASP A 229 33.96 -5.80 -25.37
C ASP A 229 33.52 -6.97 -26.27
N ASP A 230 34.41 -7.94 -26.53
CA ASP A 230 34.11 -9.17 -27.29
C ASP A 230 33.33 -10.24 -26.48
N LYS A 231 32.76 -9.86 -25.33
CA LYS A 231 32.00 -10.78 -24.46
C LYS A 231 30.54 -10.88 -24.91
N VAL A 232 30.15 -12.08 -25.35
CA VAL A 232 28.75 -12.38 -25.72
C VAL A 232 27.87 -12.46 -24.47
N ARG A 233 26.86 -11.58 -24.39
CA ARG A 233 25.86 -11.54 -23.31
C ARG A 233 24.49 -11.95 -23.85
N ALA A 234 24.32 -13.25 -24.10
CA ALA A 234 23.06 -13.80 -24.62
C ALA A 234 21.96 -13.81 -23.55
N PRO A 235 20.68 -13.58 -23.92
CA PRO A 235 19.57 -13.69 -22.98
C PRO A 235 19.37 -15.13 -22.53
N PHE A 236 19.37 -15.37 -21.21
CA PHE A 236 19.08 -16.69 -20.65
C PHE A 236 17.59 -16.83 -20.36
N ILE A 237 16.88 -17.61 -21.19
CA ILE A 237 15.47 -17.96 -21.00
C ILE A 237 15.41 -19.42 -20.57
N PRO A 238 14.92 -19.74 -19.35
CA PRO A 238 14.82 -21.12 -18.91
C PRO A 238 13.96 -21.98 -19.85
N PRO A 239 14.34 -23.25 -20.11
CA PRO A 239 13.61 -24.11 -21.04
C PRO A 239 12.14 -24.33 -20.62
N GLY A 240 11.87 -24.39 -19.31
CA GLY A 240 10.50 -24.50 -18.78
C GLY A 240 9.61 -23.30 -19.12
N ALA A 241 10.17 -22.10 -19.27
CA ALA A 241 9.42 -20.91 -19.69
C ALA A 241 9.05 -20.97 -21.18
N LEU A 242 9.93 -21.52 -22.02
CA LEU A 242 9.68 -21.74 -23.45
C LEU A 242 8.55 -22.75 -23.65
N ILE A 243 8.58 -23.88 -22.92
CA ILE A 243 7.55 -24.92 -22.97
C ILE A 243 6.18 -24.39 -22.52
N LYS A 244 6.13 -23.55 -21.47
CA LYS A 244 4.89 -22.90 -21.04
C LYS A 244 4.33 -21.94 -22.10
N ARG A 245 5.20 -21.21 -22.79
CA ARG A 245 4.79 -20.29 -23.85
C ARG A 245 4.20 -21.03 -25.06
N THR A 246 4.75 -22.19 -25.43
CA THR A 246 4.23 -23.00 -26.54
C THR A 246 2.92 -23.70 -26.18
N ASN A 247 2.79 -24.20 -24.94
CA ASN A 247 1.64 -24.99 -24.53
C ASN A 247 0.43 -24.14 -24.10
N GLY A 248 0.61 -22.83 -23.90
CA GLY A 248 -0.42 -21.93 -23.40
C GLY A 248 -0.75 -22.16 -21.92
N LEU A 249 -1.58 -21.29 -21.35
CA LEU A 249 -2.00 -21.30 -19.92
C LEU A 249 -2.90 -22.49 -19.53
N THR A 250 -2.91 -23.60 -20.28
CA THR A 250 -3.79 -24.76 -20.05
C THR A 250 -3.28 -25.73 -18.99
N LEU A 251 -2.04 -25.59 -18.54
CA LEU A 251 -1.52 -26.34 -17.40
C LEU A 251 -2.03 -25.71 -16.11
N LYS A 252 -3.22 -26.16 -15.68
CA LYS A 252 -3.60 -26.09 -14.26
C LYS A 252 -2.42 -26.60 -13.44
N GLU A 253 -1.98 -25.81 -12.48
CA GLU A 253 -0.92 -26.18 -11.56
C GLU A 253 -1.32 -27.47 -10.84
N ASN A 254 -0.81 -28.61 -11.30
CA ASN A 254 -0.62 -29.74 -10.42
C ASN A 254 0.44 -29.28 -9.40
N LYS A 255 -0.01 -28.78 -8.25
CA LYS A 255 0.81 -28.36 -7.11
C LYS A 255 1.62 -29.49 -6.46
N ASN A 256 1.73 -30.64 -7.11
CA ASN A 256 2.40 -31.84 -6.59
C ASN A 256 3.53 -32.26 -7.53
N VAL A 257 4.43 -31.34 -7.87
CA VAL A 257 5.78 -31.76 -8.27
C VAL A 257 6.65 -31.51 -7.05
N GLU A 258 6.61 -32.48 -6.13
CA GLU A 258 7.60 -32.63 -5.08
C GLU A 258 8.97 -32.63 -5.76
N ARG A 259 9.82 -31.68 -5.37
CA ARG A 259 11.23 -31.72 -5.77
C ARG A 259 11.78 -33.01 -5.18
N MET A 260 12.14 -33.97 -6.03
CA MET A 260 12.96 -35.12 -5.63
C MET A 260 14.38 -34.63 -5.36
N GLU A 261 14.56 -33.97 -4.23
CA GLU A 261 15.81 -33.85 -3.49
C GLU A 261 15.43 -34.30 -2.09
N ILE A 262 15.93 -35.48 -1.68
CA ILE A 262 15.77 -36.13 -0.37
C ILE A 262 15.13 -35.17 0.65
N ASP A 263 13.80 -35.23 0.80
CA ASP A 263 13.08 -34.30 1.67
C ASP A 263 13.64 -34.51 3.09
N PRO A 264 14.40 -33.56 3.67
CA PRO A 264 14.65 -33.61 5.11
C PRO A 264 13.27 -33.60 5.76
N PRO A 265 13.02 -34.41 6.80
CA PRO A 265 11.69 -34.54 7.37
C PRO A 265 11.13 -33.13 7.62
N GLN A 266 10.04 -32.78 6.91
CA GLN A 266 9.51 -31.41 6.76
C GLN A 266 9.12 -30.73 8.10
N LYS A 267 9.36 -31.41 9.23
CA LYS A 267 9.13 -30.96 10.60
C LYS A 267 10.36 -31.21 11.50
N MET A 268 11.57 -30.96 11.01
CA MET A 268 12.71 -30.79 11.90
C MET A 268 12.77 -29.35 12.39
N ILE A 269 12.69 -29.17 13.71
CA ILE A 269 12.95 -27.89 14.35
C ILE A 269 14.47 -27.78 14.47
N ILE A 270 15.08 -26.87 13.70
CA ILE A 270 16.49 -26.54 13.83
C ILE A 270 16.64 -25.74 15.15
N PRO A 271 17.43 -26.21 16.13
CA PRO A 271 17.65 -25.45 17.35
C PRO A 271 18.42 -24.16 17.03
N GLU A 272 17.96 -23.02 17.56
CA GLU A 272 18.58 -21.71 17.29
C GLU A 272 19.64 -21.33 18.33
N ILE A 273 19.42 -21.71 19.59
CA ILE A 273 20.26 -21.30 20.74
C ILE A 273 20.61 -22.52 21.58
N TRP A 274 21.89 -22.64 21.93
CA TRP A 274 22.41 -23.62 22.88
C TRP A 274 23.25 -22.89 23.95
N GLU A 275 22.86 -23.02 25.22
CA GLU A 275 23.63 -22.48 26.37
C GLU A 275 24.10 -21.02 26.21
N GLY A 276 23.21 -20.15 25.70
CA GLY A 276 23.48 -18.72 25.51
C GLY A 276 24.23 -18.36 24.23
N HIS A 277 24.56 -19.34 23.38
CA HIS A 277 25.23 -19.15 22.09
C HIS A 277 24.28 -19.49 20.94
N ASN A 278 24.38 -18.77 19.83
CA ASN A 278 23.59 -19.07 18.63
C ASN A 278 24.25 -20.21 17.85
N ILE A 279 23.48 -21.20 17.43
CA ILE A 279 24.00 -22.35 16.69
C ILE A 279 24.42 -21.96 15.27
N SER A 280 23.77 -20.96 14.66
CA SER A 280 24.08 -20.47 13.31
C SER A 280 25.52 -19.98 13.14
N ASP A 281 26.13 -19.48 14.20
CA ASP A 281 27.51 -18.99 14.18
C ASP A 281 28.54 -20.13 14.01
N PHE A 282 28.12 -21.38 14.29
CA PHE A 282 28.95 -22.58 14.24
C PHE A 282 28.62 -23.52 13.07
N ILE A 283 27.69 -23.15 12.18
CA ILE A 283 27.34 -23.97 11.00
C ILE A 283 28.44 -23.81 9.95
N ARG A 284 29.24 -24.86 9.78
CA ARG A 284 30.29 -24.95 8.74
C ARG A 284 30.37 -26.36 8.16
N ALA A 285 30.80 -26.47 6.90
CA ALA A 285 30.94 -27.76 6.23
C ALA A 285 32.12 -28.60 6.76
N ASP A 286 33.11 -27.94 7.35
CA ASP A 286 34.40 -28.46 7.82
C ASP A 286 34.51 -28.52 9.36
N ILE A 287 33.38 -28.45 10.08
CA ILE A 287 33.38 -28.34 11.55
C ILE A 287 34.01 -29.54 12.27
N GLU A 288 33.91 -30.74 11.70
CA GLU A 288 34.47 -31.97 12.26
C GLU A 288 36.00 -31.99 12.21
N GLU A 289 36.59 -31.46 11.13
CA GLU A 289 38.05 -31.34 11.00
C GLU A 289 38.60 -30.35 12.02
N ILE A 290 37.96 -29.18 12.15
CA ILE A 290 38.33 -28.17 13.15
C ILE A 290 38.22 -28.73 14.58
N PHE A 291 37.16 -29.50 14.86
CA PHE A 291 36.98 -30.12 16.18
C PHE A 291 38.04 -31.17 16.47
N ALA A 292 38.44 -31.95 15.46
CA ALA A 292 39.51 -32.95 15.60
C ALA A 292 40.85 -32.29 15.93
N ASP A 293 41.19 -31.19 15.25
CA ASP A 293 42.42 -30.43 15.52
C ASP A 293 42.41 -29.81 16.92
N LEU A 294 41.30 -29.20 17.34
CA LEU A 294 41.15 -28.64 18.68
C LEU A 294 41.28 -29.71 19.76
N THR A 295 40.68 -30.88 19.53
CA THR A 295 40.75 -32.02 20.46
C THR A 295 42.18 -32.57 20.58
N LYS A 296 42.93 -32.56 19.47
CA LYS A 296 44.33 -32.95 19.47
C LYS A 296 45.19 -31.96 20.26
N GLU A 297 44.99 -30.66 20.05
CA GLU A 297 45.70 -29.61 20.81
C GLU A 297 45.40 -29.71 22.31
N GLU A 298 44.16 -29.97 22.70
CA GLU A 298 43.78 -30.08 24.10
C GLU A 298 44.43 -31.31 24.78
N ARG A 299 44.59 -32.43 24.06
CA ARG A 299 45.34 -33.58 24.58
C ARG A 299 46.81 -33.24 24.84
N GLU A 300 47.45 -32.52 23.93
CA GLU A 300 48.83 -32.07 24.09
C GLU A 300 48.98 -31.15 25.32
N ARG A 301 48.00 -30.28 25.60
CA ARG A 301 47.99 -29.42 26.81
C ARG A 301 47.81 -30.19 28.11
N ILE A 302 46.96 -31.23 28.12
CA ILE A 302 46.77 -32.09 29.29
C ILE A 302 48.03 -32.90 29.58
N GLU A 303 48.66 -33.47 28.54
CA GLU A 303 49.92 -34.21 28.69
C GLU A 303 51.08 -33.34 29.21
N ALA A 304 51.06 -32.05 28.88
CA ALA A 304 51.99 -31.06 29.41
C ALA A 304 51.73 -30.66 30.88
N GLY A 305 50.70 -31.21 31.54
CA GLY A 305 50.40 -30.97 32.96
C GLY A 305 49.83 -29.58 33.28
N VAL A 306 49.34 -28.83 32.27
CA VAL A 306 48.87 -27.43 32.44
C VAL A 306 47.69 -27.31 33.41
N TYR A 307 46.87 -28.36 33.53
CA TYR A 307 45.70 -28.38 34.40
C TYR A 307 45.92 -29.15 35.71
N ASP A 308 47.14 -29.66 35.94
CA ASP A 308 47.47 -30.24 37.23
C ASP A 308 47.48 -29.11 38.27
N LYS A 309 46.62 -29.25 39.28
CA LYS A 309 46.59 -28.29 40.39
C LYS A 309 47.73 -28.66 41.33
N ASP A 310 48.75 -27.81 41.39
CA ASP A 310 49.78 -27.87 42.42
C ASP A 310 49.12 -27.77 43.81
N LEU A 311 48.96 -28.91 44.48
CA LEU A 311 48.53 -28.98 45.87
C LEU A 311 49.77 -28.95 46.75
N ASP A 312 50.19 -27.75 47.13
CA ASP A 312 51.23 -27.57 48.13
C ASP A 312 50.69 -27.87 49.53
N SER A 313 51.19 -28.98 50.07
CA SER A 313 51.50 -29.27 51.48
C SER A 313 50.97 -28.28 52.54
N ASP A 314 49.84 -28.63 53.15
CA ASP A 314 49.39 -27.99 54.39
C ASP A 314 50.02 -28.67 55.61
N ASP A 315 51.11 -28.11 56.13
CA ASP A 315 51.60 -28.41 57.49
C ASP A 315 50.48 -28.14 58.52
N GLU A 316 50.36 -28.96 59.57
CA GLU A 316 49.28 -28.77 60.58
C GLU A 316 49.29 -27.39 61.25
N GLU A 317 50.46 -26.72 61.30
CA GLU A 317 50.60 -25.37 61.83
C GLU A 317 49.94 -24.31 60.94
N THR A 318 50.08 -24.39 59.61
CA THR A 318 49.49 -23.40 58.69
C THR A 318 47.97 -23.48 58.73
N LYS A 319 47.41 -24.69 58.78
CA LYS A 319 45.96 -24.92 58.99
C LYS A 319 45.46 -24.30 60.30
N LYS A 320 46.17 -24.49 61.41
CA LYS A 320 45.81 -23.89 62.72
C LYS A 320 45.89 -22.36 62.68
N LEU A 321 46.91 -21.80 62.02
CA LEU A 321 47.06 -20.36 61.84
C LEU A 321 45.91 -19.78 61.01
N LEU A 322 45.54 -20.44 59.92
CA LEU A 322 44.46 -20.02 59.01
C LEU A 322 43.10 -20.12 59.71
N GLN A 323 42.82 -21.19 60.46
CA GLN A 323 41.61 -21.32 61.27
C GLN A 323 41.51 -20.22 62.34
N ARG A 324 42.61 -19.93 63.04
CA ARG A 324 42.65 -18.80 64.00
C ARG A 324 42.43 -17.46 63.30
N ALA A 325 43.06 -17.23 62.15
CA ALA A 325 42.89 -16.01 61.37
C ALA A 325 41.44 -15.82 60.87
N LEU A 326 40.77 -16.90 60.47
CA LEU A 326 39.35 -16.89 60.10
C LEU A 326 38.47 -16.53 61.29
N GLN A 327 38.68 -17.15 62.47
CA GLN A 327 37.94 -16.81 63.69
C GLN A 327 38.11 -15.35 64.09
N ILE A 328 39.32 -14.79 63.95
CA ILE A 328 39.60 -13.37 64.21
C ILE A 328 38.82 -12.50 63.21
N ARG A 329 38.91 -12.79 61.91
CA ARG A 329 38.20 -12.02 60.87
C ARG A 329 36.69 -12.06 61.05
N GLU A 330 36.10 -13.22 61.33
CA GLU A 330 34.67 -13.35 61.60
C GLU A 330 34.24 -12.54 62.83
N LYS A 331 35.01 -12.59 63.92
CA LYS A 331 34.75 -11.78 65.12
C LYS A 331 34.87 -10.28 64.84
N GLU A 332 35.87 -9.86 64.06
CA GLU A 332 36.01 -8.46 63.63
C GLU A 332 34.85 -8.00 62.75
N GLU A 333 34.40 -8.83 61.80
CA GLU A 333 33.26 -8.55 60.94
C GLU A 333 31.97 -8.41 61.77
N LEU A 334 31.70 -9.34 62.68
CA LEU A 334 30.56 -9.26 63.59
C LEU A 334 30.61 -7.99 64.45
N ALA A 335 31.79 -7.63 64.97
CA ALA A 335 31.97 -6.39 65.73
C ALA A 335 31.72 -5.13 64.88
N LYS A 336 32.17 -5.11 63.62
CA LYS A 336 31.91 -4.02 62.65
C LYS A 336 30.43 -3.93 62.30
N GLN A 337 29.76 -5.07 62.07
CA GLN A 337 28.31 -5.12 61.81
C GLN A 337 27.52 -4.62 63.02
N GLU A 338 27.80 -5.12 64.23
CA GLU A 338 27.19 -4.62 65.47
C GLU A 338 27.39 -3.12 65.64
N PHE A 339 28.58 -2.61 65.35
CA PHE A 339 28.89 -1.19 65.44
C PHE A 339 28.09 -0.36 64.43
N ARG A 340 27.95 -0.84 63.18
CA ARG A 340 27.09 -0.22 62.15
C ARG A 340 25.62 -0.20 62.60
N PHE A 341 25.09 -1.31 63.11
CA PHE A 341 23.73 -1.37 63.67
C PHE A 341 23.54 -0.39 64.85
N LYS A 342 24.54 -0.24 65.72
CA LYS A 342 24.54 0.72 66.86
C LYS A 342 24.70 2.19 66.43
N LYS A 343 25.17 2.47 65.21
CA LYS A 343 25.34 3.84 64.66
C LYS A 343 24.23 4.25 63.70
N GLY A 344 23.59 3.32 63.01
CA GLY A 344 22.59 3.57 61.96
C GLY A 344 21.20 3.96 62.47
N THR A 345 21.11 4.79 63.51
CA THR A 345 19.84 5.31 64.03
C THR A 345 19.90 6.83 64.12
N ASP A 346 18.98 7.54 63.48
CA ASP A 346 18.86 9.01 63.49
C ASP A 346 18.35 9.59 64.82
N GLN A 347 18.11 8.75 65.83
CA GLN A 347 17.63 9.18 67.14
C GLN A 347 18.80 9.51 68.10
N PRO A 348 18.62 10.49 69.02
CA PRO A 348 19.65 10.83 69.99
C PRO A 348 19.97 9.63 70.89
N LYS A 349 21.25 9.29 71.00
CA LYS A 349 21.72 8.15 71.80
C LYS A 349 21.50 8.41 73.28
N VAL A 350 20.73 7.54 73.93
CA VAL A 350 20.48 7.63 75.38
C VAL A 350 21.76 7.28 76.14
N ALA A 351 22.10 8.11 77.15
CA ALA A 351 23.24 7.83 78.02
C ALA A 351 23.05 6.50 78.78
N ARG A 352 24.14 5.74 78.95
CA ARG A 352 24.15 4.43 79.65
C ARG A 352 23.62 4.48 81.11
N LYS A 353 23.42 5.67 81.68
CA LYS A 353 22.87 5.89 83.03
C LYS A 353 21.34 5.92 83.07
N ILE A 354 20.67 6.28 81.97
CA ILE A 354 19.21 6.55 81.92
C ILE A 354 18.50 5.47 81.08
N GLY A 355 19.18 4.91 80.08
CA GLY A 355 18.67 3.85 79.23
C GLY A 355 18.98 2.45 79.75
N GLN A 356 17.90 1.68 79.98
CA GLN A 356 17.83 0.21 80.02
C GLN A 356 18.14 -0.48 81.36
N LYS A 357 17.13 -0.51 82.25
CA LYS A 357 17.00 -1.57 83.28
C LYS A 357 16.67 -2.97 82.70
N ARG A 358 16.38 -3.10 81.39
CA ARG A 358 15.87 -4.35 80.78
C ARG A 358 16.88 -5.20 80.00
N THR A 359 18.04 -4.66 79.58
CA THR A 359 19.03 -5.39 78.74
C THR A 359 20.35 -5.67 79.47
N ARG A 360 20.64 -4.92 80.52
CA ARG A 360 21.73 -5.20 81.47
C ARG A 360 21.19 -6.09 82.59
N THR A 361 20.89 -7.33 82.23
CA THR A 361 20.64 -8.38 83.21
C THR A 361 21.98 -8.87 83.77
N MET A 362 21.99 -9.33 85.02
CA MET A 362 23.18 -9.94 85.62
C MET A 362 23.69 -11.13 84.81
N GLU A 363 22.77 -11.87 84.20
CA GLU A 363 23.05 -13.03 83.35
C GLU A 363 23.84 -12.65 82.09
N ASN A 364 23.47 -11.57 81.39
CA ASN A 364 24.22 -11.12 80.22
C ASN A 364 25.62 -10.61 80.57
N PHE A 365 25.79 -10.03 81.77
CA PHE A 365 27.08 -9.57 82.25
C PHE A 365 27.98 -10.73 82.68
N GLU A 366 27.42 -11.71 83.39
CA GLU A 366 28.08 -12.96 83.77
C GLU A 366 28.55 -13.75 82.53
N ASN A 367 27.67 -13.91 81.54
CA ASN A 367 28.00 -14.59 80.28
C ASN A 367 29.11 -13.86 79.51
N ALA A 368 29.08 -12.53 79.44
CA ALA A 368 30.11 -11.75 78.73
C ALA A 368 31.48 -11.79 79.42
N MET A 369 31.52 -11.79 80.76
CA MET A 369 32.78 -11.86 81.52
C MET A 369 33.32 -13.28 81.58
N SER A 370 32.45 -14.28 81.65
CA SER A 370 32.80 -15.70 81.53
C SER A 370 33.43 -16.02 80.16
N GLN A 371 32.88 -15.45 79.07
CA GLN A 371 33.50 -15.53 77.74
C GLN A 371 34.90 -14.89 77.65
N LEU A 372 35.19 -13.92 78.52
CA LEU A 372 36.51 -13.30 78.67
C LEU A 372 37.41 -14.03 79.69
N GLY A 373 36.92 -15.12 80.30
CA GLY A 373 37.65 -15.95 81.26
C GLY A 373 37.59 -15.47 82.72
N VAL A 374 36.63 -14.61 83.08
CA VAL A 374 36.45 -14.08 84.45
C VAL A 374 35.15 -14.60 85.06
N ASP A 375 35.24 -15.21 86.25
CA ASP A 375 34.09 -15.82 86.95
C ASP A 375 33.42 -14.83 87.93
N ILE A 376 32.09 -14.63 87.80
CA ILE A 376 31.31 -13.65 88.58
C ILE A 376 30.01 -14.30 89.07
N SER A 377 29.91 -14.60 90.37
CA SER A 377 28.72 -15.28 90.94
C SER A 377 27.73 -14.34 91.65
N LYS A 378 26.43 -14.60 91.43
CA LYS A 378 25.29 -13.83 91.94
C LYS A 378 25.22 -13.71 93.49
N LYS A 379 25.81 -14.65 94.23
CA LYS A 379 25.81 -14.68 95.71
C LYS A 379 26.69 -13.61 96.37
N LYS A 380 27.59 -12.95 95.64
CA LYS A 380 28.53 -11.96 96.19
C LYS A 380 28.06 -10.49 96.09
N MET A 381 26.83 -10.24 95.65
CA MET A 381 26.29 -8.89 95.37
C MET A 381 25.14 -8.52 96.33
N LYS A 382 25.20 -7.35 96.98
CA LYS A 382 24.50 -7.07 98.26
C LYS A 382 23.09 -6.45 98.20
N ASN A 383 22.46 -6.16 97.05
CA ASN A 383 21.17 -5.41 97.01
C ASN A 383 20.29 -5.74 95.78
N LEU A 384 19.54 -6.86 95.77
CA LEU A 384 18.71 -7.19 94.59
C LEU A 384 17.47 -8.08 94.81
N GLU A 385 16.89 -8.15 96.01
CA GLU A 385 15.73 -9.04 96.27
C GLU A 385 14.38 -8.35 96.54
N THR A 386 14.25 -7.03 96.46
CA THR A 386 12.98 -6.36 96.74
C THR A 386 12.48 -5.55 95.54
N ASP A 387 11.21 -5.82 95.18
CA ASP A 387 10.34 -5.07 94.26
C ASP A 387 10.35 -5.48 92.77
N SER A 388 9.42 -6.37 92.41
CA SER A 388 8.24 -6.03 91.59
C SER A 388 7.65 -7.28 90.89
N ALA A 389 6.81 -8.06 91.59
CA ALA A 389 5.86 -8.95 90.91
C ALA A 389 4.59 -8.15 90.61
N HIS A 390 4.16 -8.11 89.33
CA HIS A 390 2.87 -7.58 88.93
C HIS A 390 2.01 -8.70 88.30
N PRO A 391 0.69 -8.74 88.57
CA PRO A 391 -0.16 -9.84 88.13
C PRO A 391 -0.42 -9.80 86.61
N ILE A 392 -0.53 -11.00 86.02
CA ILE A 392 -0.75 -11.22 84.59
C ILE A 392 -2.20 -10.84 84.22
N ARG A 393 -2.38 -9.78 83.40
CA ARG A 393 -3.67 -9.49 82.73
C ARG A 393 -3.81 -10.32 81.44
N GLY A 394 -4.99 -10.89 81.22
CA GLY A 394 -5.30 -11.88 80.18
C GLY A 394 -5.13 -11.41 78.72
N LYS A 395 -5.02 -12.40 77.82
CA LYS A 395 -4.83 -12.23 76.35
C LYS A 395 -5.95 -11.38 75.72
N ARG A 396 -5.59 -10.29 75.03
CA ARG A 396 -6.49 -9.64 74.06
C ARG A 396 -6.63 -10.55 72.84
N ILE A 397 -7.84 -11.04 72.58
CA ILE A 397 -8.21 -11.67 71.30
C ILE A 397 -8.17 -10.59 70.23
N ARG A 398 -7.30 -10.72 69.21
CA ARG A 398 -7.42 -9.92 67.98
C ARG A 398 -8.54 -10.52 67.14
N VAL A 399 -9.70 -9.91 67.18
CA VAL A 399 -10.74 -10.15 66.18
C VAL A 399 -10.28 -9.46 64.89
N GLY A 400 -10.34 -10.16 63.76
CA GLY A 400 -10.00 -9.61 62.45
C GLY A 400 -10.82 -8.36 62.13
N ARG A 401 -10.30 -7.52 61.22
CA ARG A 401 -10.98 -6.29 60.75
C ARG A 401 -12.45 -6.59 60.47
N SER A 402 -13.34 -5.97 61.24
CA SER A 402 -14.76 -5.88 60.97
C SER A 402 -14.97 -5.15 59.64
N GLN A 403 -15.83 -5.70 58.76
CA GLN A 403 -16.20 -5.09 57.47
C GLN A 403 -16.97 -3.77 57.59
N SER A 404 -17.35 -3.34 58.80
CA SER A 404 -18.19 -2.16 59.02
C SER A 404 -17.43 -0.86 59.32
N LEU A 405 -16.10 -0.83 59.14
CA LEU A 405 -15.29 0.39 59.26
C LEU A 405 -14.24 0.47 58.14
N SER A 406 -14.67 0.36 56.88
CA SER A 406 -13.89 0.90 55.76
C SER A 406 -14.41 2.31 55.47
N GLY A 407 -13.57 3.33 55.65
CA GLY A 407 -13.90 4.70 55.24
C GLY A 407 -14.31 4.72 53.76
N ASN A 408 -15.35 5.49 53.45
CA ASN A 408 -15.86 5.68 52.08
C ASN A 408 -14.77 6.23 51.14
N THR A 409 -13.96 5.35 50.56
CA THR A 409 -13.18 5.67 49.37
C THR A 409 -14.11 5.51 48.17
N ALA A 410 -14.31 6.58 47.41
CA ALA A 410 -15.10 6.53 46.19
C ALA A 410 -14.60 5.40 45.27
N LEU A 411 -15.54 4.65 44.68
CA LEU A 411 -15.20 3.60 43.73
C LEU A 411 -14.39 4.20 42.56
N PRO A 412 -13.42 3.46 41.99
CA PRO A 412 -12.69 3.90 40.80
C PRO A 412 -13.63 4.29 39.63
N ARG A 413 -13.32 5.36 38.89
CA ARG A 413 -14.18 5.92 37.83
C ARG A 413 -14.51 4.93 36.71
N ASP A 414 -13.62 3.98 36.43
CA ASP A 414 -13.79 2.92 35.44
C ASP A 414 -14.80 1.83 35.87
N VAL A 415 -15.17 1.80 37.15
CA VAL A 415 -16.13 0.85 37.74
C VAL A 415 -17.49 1.51 38.00
N GLN A 416 -17.53 2.83 38.28
CA GLN A 416 -18.73 3.56 38.69
C GLN A 416 -19.91 3.53 37.68
N GLY A 417 -19.71 3.11 36.43
CA GLY A 417 -20.74 3.04 35.39
C GLY A 417 -20.96 1.65 34.80
N VAL A 418 -20.38 0.61 35.40
CA VAL A 418 -20.44 -0.76 34.87
C VAL A 418 -21.19 -1.65 35.87
N PRO A 419 -22.31 -2.28 35.46
CA PRO A 419 -23.19 -2.98 36.38
C PRO A 419 -22.56 -4.26 36.96
N ASP A 420 -21.86 -5.05 36.12
CA ASP A 420 -21.31 -6.36 36.50
C ASP A 420 -19.84 -6.52 36.13
N LEU A 421 -19.12 -7.39 36.85
CA LEU A 421 -17.73 -7.73 36.57
C LEU A 421 -17.51 -8.29 35.15
N GLU A 422 -18.46 -9.06 34.62
CA GLU A 422 -18.38 -9.54 33.24
C GLU A 422 -18.46 -8.41 32.21
N THR A 423 -19.32 -7.42 32.46
CA THR A 423 -19.42 -6.23 31.61
C THR A 423 -18.17 -5.36 31.69
N PHE A 424 -17.52 -5.33 32.86
CA PHE A 424 -16.23 -4.66 33.05
C PHE A 424 -15.11 -5.33 32.24
N ASP A 425 -15.07 -6.66 32.26
CA ASP A 425 -14.10 -7.42 31.46
C ASP A 425 -14.34 -7.28 29.95
N LYS A 426 -15.60 -7.23 29.51
CA LYS A 426 -15.97 -6.93 28.12
C LYS A 426 -15.53 -5.52 27.72
N ALA A 427 -15.76 -4.51 28.57
CA ALA A 427 -15.33 -3.13 28.32
C ALA A 427 -13.80 -3.02 28.23
N LYS A 428 -13.05 -3.69 29.11
CA LYS A 428 -11.59 -3.74 29.10
C LYS A 428 -11.03 -4.41 27.84
N LYS A 429 -11.66 -5.50 27.36
CA LYS A 429 -11.33 -6.15 26.09
C LYS A 429 -11.60 -5.24 24.89
N SER A 430 -12.73 -4.53 24.88
CA SER A 430 -13.08 -3.56 23.83
C SER A 430 -12.08 -2.41 23.77
N LYS A 431 -11.68 -1.85 24.93
CA LYS A 431 -10.62 -0.82 25.03
C LYS A 431 -9.30 -1.30 24.41
N ARG A 432 -8.85 -2.52 24.73
CA ARG A 432 -7.62 -3.10 24.14
C ARG A 432 -7.74 -3.26 22.63
N LYS A 433 -8.91 -3.64 22.11
CA LYS A 433 -9.15 -3.76 20.66
C LYS A 433 -9.13 -2.39 19.97
N GLY A 434 -9.71 -1.36 20.58
CA GLY A 434 -9.71 0.02 20.08
C GLY A 434 -8.32 0.67 20.02
N GLN A 435 -7.39 0.24 20.87
CA GLN A 435 -6.00 0.74 20.88
C GLN A 435 -5.09 0.12 19.80
N ARG A 436 -5.51 -0.97 19.14
CA ARG A 436 -4.67 -1.69 18.15
C ARG A 436 -4.17 -0.82 16.98
N PRO A 437 -4.99 0.04 16.35
CA PRO A 437 -4.50 0.90 15.25
C PRO A 437 -3.41 1.87 15.70
N ALA A 438 -3.55 2.46 16.89
CA ALA A 438 -2.53 3.36 17.45
C ALA A 438 -1.24 2.62 17.82
N GLN A 439 -1.34 1.37 18.29
CA GLN A 439 -0.18 0.50 18.55
C GLN A 439 0.50 0.07 17.26
N GLN A 440 -0.26 -0.20 16.19
CA GLN A 440 0.27 -0.52 14.87
C GLN A 440 1.06 0.66 14.29
N ASP A 441 0.59 1.89 14.52
CA ASP A 441 1.29 3.14 14.20
C ASP A 441 2.44 3.48 15.19
N ALA A 442 2.72 2.62 16.18
CA ALA A 442 3.71 2.82 17.24
C ALA A 442 3.58 4.17 18.01
N ARG A 443 2.35 4.66 18.19
CA ARG A 443 2.08 5.92 18.92
C ARG A 443 2.32 5.73 20.42
N LYS A 444 2.80 6.78 21.10
CA LYS A 444 3.06 6.75 22.56
C LYS A 444 1.79 6.66 23.41
N GLY A 445 0.63 6.95 22.81
CA GLY A 445 -0.68 6.88 23.44
C GLY A 445 -1.72 7.64 22.63
N GLU A 446 -2.94 7.71 23.15
CA GLU A 446 -4.07 8.41 22.52
C GLU A 446 -3.87 9.94 22.46
N GLY A 447 -3.02 10.51 23.31
CA GLY A 447 -2.63 11.92 23.25
C GLY A 447 -1.60 12.23 22.15
N ASP A 448 -0.95 11.23 21.58
CA ASP A 448 0.08 11.40 20.55
C ASP A 448 -0.54 11.51 19.15
N ARG A 449 -0.71 12.75 18.70
CA ARG A 449 -1.27 13.12 17.40
C ARG A 449 -0.28 13.93 16.57
N HIS A 450 1.02 13.73 16.78
CA HIS A 450 2.06 14.46 16.09
C HIS A 450 2.13 14.06 14.61
N VAL A 451 2.07 15.04 13.71
CA VAL A 451 2.23 14.83 12.27
C VAL A 451 3.67 15.16 11.89
N TYR A 452 4.43 14.16 11.47
CA TYR A 452 5.81 14.35 11.04
C TYR A 452 5.88 15.00 9.65
N ASP A 453 6.76 15.99 9.50
CA ASP A 453 7.09 16.56 8.20
C ASP A 453 8.05 15.62 7.46
N MET A 454 7.48 14.72 6.65
CA MET A 454 8.24 13.72 5.89
C MET A 454 9.05 14.33 4.73
N LYS A 455 8.70 15.55 4.29
CA LYS A 455 9.36 16.23 3.17
C LYS A 455 9.67 17.68 3.54
N PRO A 456 10.58 17.90 4.51
CA PRO A 456 10.78 19.23 5.01
C PRO A 456 11.41 20.10 3.93
N LYS A 457 10.79 21.26 3.71
CA LYS A 457 11.07 22.14 2.57
C LYS A 457 12.56 22.47 2.38
N HIS A 458 13.29 22.65 3.48
CA HIS A 458 14.71 22.98 3.45
C HIS A 458 15.63 21.83 2.98
N LEU A 459 15.13 20.58 2.87
CA LEU A 459 15.80 19.46 2.18
C LEU A 459 15.55 19.48 0.68
N PHE A 460 14.33 19.83 0.26
CA PHE A 460 13.83 19.59 -1.10
C PHE A 460 13.67 20.85 -1.96
N SER A 461 13.93 22.02 -1.39
CA SER A 461 13.77 23.33 -2.04
C SER A 461 15.06 24.14 -1.97
N GLY A 462 15.39 24.80 -3.07
CA GLY A 462 16.63 25.56 -3.25
C GLY A 462 17.74 24.74 -3.95
N LYS A 463 18.69 25.44 -4.56
CA LYS A 463 19.91 24.86 -5.16
C LYS A 463 21.13 25.43 -4.45
N ARG A 464 22.18 24.62 -4.27
CA ARG A 464 23.43 25.06 -3.64
C ARG A 464 24.22 25.91 -4.64
N GLY A 465 24.32 27.21 -4.38
CA GLY A 465 25.15 28.14 -5.16
C GLY A 465 26.61 28.17 -4.70
N MET A 466 27.45 28.97 -5.35
CA MET A 466 28.81 29.26 -4.87
C MET A 466 28.73 30.29 -3.74
N GLY A 467 29.24 29.96 -2.55
CA GLY A 467 29.20 30.81 -1.36
C GLY A 467 28.76 30.06 -0.10
N LYS A 468 28.13 30.77 0.84
CA LYS A 468 27.67 30.19 2.11
C LYS A 468 26.59 29.13 1.88
N THR A 469 26.78 27.97 2.50
CA THR A 469 25.83 26.84 2.44
C THR A 469 24.86 26.89 3.61
N THR A 470 23.65 26.36 3.41
CA THR A 470 22.58 26.31 4.43
C THR A 470 22.78 25.21 5.46
N ARG A 471 23.75 24.32 5.25
CA ARG A 471 24.16 23.27 6.17
C ARG A 471 25.67 23.25 6.29
N ARG A 472 26.14 22.91 7.49
CA ARG A 472 27.56 22.83 7.84
C ARG A 472 28.24 21.70 7.09
#